data_AF-A0A946XHP6-F1
#
_entry.id   AF-A0A946XHP6-F1
#
_cell.length_a   1.000
_cell.length_b   1.000
_cell.length_c   1.000
_cell.angle_alpha   90.00
_cell.angle_beta   90.00
_cell.angle_gamma   90.00
#
_symmetry.space_group_name_H-M   'P 1'
#
loop_
_entity.id
_entity.type
_entity.pdbx_description
1 polymer ?
#
loop_
_entity_poly.entity_id
_entity_poly.type
_entity_poly.pdbx_seq_one_letter_code
_entity_poly.pdbx_strand_id
1 'polypeptide(L)'
;MAHGPATLADGWGKYISRWVFTTNHKDIGTLYLWFSFAMFIMGGAFAMIIRAELFQPGMQLIKPEFFNQMTTMHGLVMVFGAIMP
;
A
#
# COMPACT_ATOMS: atom_id res chain seq x y z
N MET A 1 -24.53 15.55 -2.54
CA MET A 1 -23.77 15.49 -3.81
C MET A 1 -22.73 16.61 -3.78
N ALA A 2 -21.60 16.38 -3.12
CA ALA A 2 -20.59 17.42 -2.88
C ALA A 2 -19.73 17.61 -4.14
N HIS A 3 -20.22 18.44 -5.06
CA HIS A 3 -19.47 18.85 -6.26
C HIS A 3 -18.53 20.05 -6.02
N GLY A 4 -18.36 20.48 -4.76
CA GLY A 4 -17.48 21.60 -4.40
C GLY A 4 -16.18 21.14 -3.73
N PRO A 5 -15.06 21.85 -3.91
CA PRO A 5 -13.82 21.56 -3.20
C PRO A 5 -14.04 21.83 -1.71
N ALA A 6 -14.24 20.78 -0.89
CA ALA A 6 -14.09 20.92 0.55
C ALA A 6 -12.62 21.24 0.81
N THR A 7 -12.38 22.43 1.34
CA THR A 7 -11.05 22.97 1.64
C THR A 7 -10.75 22.78 3.12
N LEU A 8 -9.48 22.84 3.50
CA LEU A 8 -9.08 22.78 4.92
C LEU A 8 -9.69 23.93 5.75
N ALA A 9 -10.09 25.03 5.10
CA ALA A 9 -10.77 26.15 5.72
C ALA A 9 -12.22 25.82 6.16
N ASP A 10 -12.84 24.78 5.58
CA ASP A 10 -14.17 24.31 5.98
C ASP A 10 -14.15 23.42 7.25
N GLY A 11 -12.97 23.20 7.82
CA GLY A 11 -12.75 22.32 8.97
C GLY A 11 -12.41 20.88 8.58
N TRP A 12 -11.55 20.27 9.40
CA TRP A 12 -10.99 18.93 9.18
C TRP A 12 -12.06 17.84 8.97
N GLY A 13 -13.19 17.92 9.69
CA GLY A 13 -14.27 16.94 9.58
C GLY A 13 -14.95 16.90 8.20
N LYS A 14 -15.18 18.08 7.60
CA LYS A 14 -15.81 18.18 6.26
C LYS A 14 -14.85 17.74 5.16
N TYR A 15 -13.55 18.00 5.34
CA TYR A 15 -12.50 17.52 4.43
C TYR A 15 -12.42 15.99 4.41
N ILE A 16 -12.37 15.32 5.57
CA ILE A 16 -12.32 13.85 5.65
C ILE A 16 -13.62 13.24 5.10
N SER A 17 -14.77 13.80 5.45
CA SER A 17 -16.07 13.33 4.98
C SER A 17 -16.17 13.32 3.45
N ARG A 18 -15.57 14.31 2.77
CA ARG A 18 -15.51 14.36 1.29
C ARG A 18 -14.80 13.14 0.70
N TRP A 19 -13.67 12.71 1.26
CA TRP A 19 -12.90 11.59 0.72
C TRP A 19 -13.48 10.23 1.11
N VAL A 20 -13.97 10.08 2.34
CA VAL A 20 -14.53 8.81 2.85
C VAL A 20 -15.89 8.49 2.23
N PHE A 21 -16.73 9.50 2.00
CA PHE A 21 -18.08 9.34 1.46
C PHE A 21 -18.21 9.86 0.02
N THR A 22 -17.13 9.84 -0.76
CA THR A 22 -17.17 10.25 -2.17
C THR A 22 -17.89 9.19 -3.02
N THR A 23 -18.71 9.66 -3.97
CA THR A 23 -19.34 8.82 -5.02
C THR A 23 -18.75 9.08 -6.40
N ASN A 24 -17.76 9.97 -6.51
CA ASN A 24 -17.14 10.35 -7.77
C ASN A 24 -16.01 9.37 -8.13
N HIS A 25 -16.10 8.72 -9.28
CA HIS A 25 -15.10 7.75 -9.76
C HIS A 25 -13.69 8.33 -9.91
N LYS A 26 -13.54 9.65 -10.08
CA LYS A 26 -12.22 10.30 -10.15
C LYS A 26 -11.52 10.35 -8.79
N ASP A 27 -12.28 10.66 -7.75
CA ASP A 27 -11.75 10.70 -6.38
C ASP A 27 -11.47 9.29 -5.88
N ILE A 28 -12.38 8.35 -6.14
CA ILE A 28 -12.21 6.93 -5.83
C ILE A 28 -10.95 6.40 -6.53
N GLY A 29 -10.80 6.60 -7.84
CA GLY A 29 -9.60 6.15 -8.55
C GLY A 29 -8.29 6.73 -8.00
N THR A 30 -8.31 8.00 -7.57
CA THR A 30 -7.15 8.64 -6.93
C THR A 30 -6.80 8.01 -5.58
N LEU A 31 -7.81 7.65 -4.78
CA LEU A 31 -7.58 6.94 -3.51
C LEU A 31 -6.98 5.55 -3.74
N TYR A 32 -7.48 4.80 -4.73
CA TYR A 32 -6.94 3.48 -5.09
C TYR A 32 -5.49 3.57 -5.60
N LEU A 33 -5.15 4.59 -6.39
CA LEU A 33 -3.77 4.83 -6.83
C LEU A 33 -2.82 5.11 -5.66
N TRP A 34 -3.25 5.93 -4.69
CA TRP A 34 -2.44 6.19 -3.50
C TRP A 34 -2.26 4.95 -2.64
N PHE A 35 -3.33 4.16 -2.46
CA PHE A 35 -3.29 2.93 -1.71
C PHE A 35 -2.37 1.88 -2.38
N SER A 36 -2.52 1.68 -3.69
CA SER A 36 -1.69 0.72 -4.44
C SER A 36 -0.23 1.14 -4.47
N PHE A 37 0.07 2.43 -4.59
CA PHE A 37 1.43 2.95 -4.54
C PHE A 37 2.08 2.72 -3.16
N ALA A 38 1.33 2.93 -2.06
CA ALA A 38 1.83 2.65 -0.72
C ALA A 38 2.10 1.14 -0.52
N MET A 39 1.19 0.28 -0.99
CA MET A 39 1.37 -1.17 -0.95
C MET A 39 2.52 -1.65 -1.84
N PHE A 40 2.76 -0.99 -2.98
CA PHE A 40 3.89 -1.27 -3.86
C PHE A 40 5.22 -0.98 -3.19
N ILE A 41 5.35 0.15 -2.47
CA ILE A 41 6.56 0.46 -1.69
C ILE A 41 6.78 -0.58 -0.59
N MET A 42 5.72 -0.98 0.11
CA MET A 42 5.79 -2.00 1.17
C MET A 42 6.21 -3.37 0.61
N GLY A 43 5.56 -3.83 -0.46
CA GLY A 43 5.91 -5.06 -1.16
C GLY A 43 7.33 -5.02 -1.73
N GLY A 44 7.75 -3.88 -2.29
CA GLY A 44 9.12 -3.64 -2.74
C GLY A 44 10.16 -3.72 -1.64
N ALA A 45 9.85 -3.21 -0.44
CA ALA A 45 10.73 -3.33 0.73
C ALA A 45 10.93 -4.81 1.12
N PHE A 46 9.88 -5.62 1.13
CA PHE A 46 10.00 -7.06 1.37
C PHE A 46 10.88 -7.75 0.30
N ALA A 47 10.75 -7.38 -0.98
CA ALA A 47 11.60 -7.92 -2.04
C ALA A 47 13.08 -7.57 -1.85
N MET A 48 13.38 -6.35 -1.38
CA MET A 48 14.75 -5.93 -1.09
C MET A 48 15.36 -6.74 0.05
N ILE A 49 14.59 -7.03 1.10
CA ILE A 49 15.03 -7.86 2.23
C ILE A 49 15.31 -9.30 1.77
N ILE A 50 14.41 -9.89 0.98
CA ILE A 50 14.59 -11.24 0.41
C ILE A 50 15.88 -11.30 -0.41
N ARG A 51 16.13 -10.29 -1.26
CA ARG A 51 17.35 -10.21 -2.07
C ARG A 51 18.60 -10.00 -1.23
N ALA A 52 18.51 -9.23 -0.14
CA ALA A 52 19.63 -9.05 0.78
C ALA A 52 20.01 -10.37 1.45
N GLU A 53 19.04 -11.20 1.82
CA GLU A 53 19.29 -12.53 2.39
C GLU A 53 19.95 -13.48 1.38
N LEU A 54 19.55 -13.42 0.10
CA LEU A 54 20.09 -14.27 -0.96
C LEU A 54 21.44 -13.79 -1.52
N PHE A 55 22.03 -12.71 -0.99
CA PHE A 55 23.28 -12.16 -1.53
C PHE A 55 24.48 -13.10 -1.37
N GLN A 56 24.47 -13.93 -0.32
CA GLN A 56 25.47 -14.96 -0.09
C GLN A 56 24.79 -16.28 0.32
N PRO A 57 25.34 -17.43 -0.07
CA PRO A 57 24.75 -18.71 0.28
C PRO A 57 24.83 -18.97 1.78
N GLY A 58 23.70 -19.34 2.36
CA GLY A 58 23.53 -19.54 3.80
C GLY A 58 22.50 -18.58 4.39
N MET A 59 22.09 -18.86 5.62
CA MET A 59 21.15 -18.03 6.39
C MET A 59 21.95 -16.98 7.16
N GLN A 60 21.73 -15.69 6.89
CA GLN A 60 22.58 -14.60 7.39
C GLN A 60 21.83 -13.59 8.26
N LEU A 61 20.76 -12.98 7.73
CA LEU A 61 20.06 -11.87 8.39
C LEU A 61 18.81 -12.34 9.14
N ILE A 62 18.18 -13.42 8.70
CA ILE A 62 16.82 -13.76 9.12
C ILE A 62 16.63 -15.27 9.28
N LYS A 63 15.67 -15.69 10.12
CA LYS A 63 15.39 -17.11 10.38
C LYS A 63 14.60 -17.74 9.22
N PRO A 64 14.71 -19.07 8.99
CA PRO A 64 14.15 -19.70 7.80
C PRO A 64 12.62 -19.61 7.77
N GLU A 65 11.98 -19.76 8.93
CA GLU A 65 10.54 -19.57 9.11
C GLU A 65 10.09 -18.17 8.67
N PHE A 66 10.84 -17.13 9.05
CA PHE A 66 10.48 -15.75 8.77
C PHE A 66 10.74 -15.39 7.30
N PHE A 67 11.76 -15.97 6.67
CA PHE A 67 11.99 -15.85 5.23
C PHE A 67 10.78 -16.37 4.42
N ASN A 68 10.25 -17.54 4.79
CA ASN A 68 9.07 -18.12 4.14
C ASN A 68 7.81 -17.26 4.34
N GLN A 69 7.64 -16.71 5.56
CA GLN A 69 6.53 -15.80 5.86
C GLN A 69 6.63 -14.51 5.05
N MET A 70 7.80 -13.85 5.02
CA MET A 70 7.99 -12.63 4.24
C MET A 70 7.79 -12.83 2.75
N THR A 71 8.25 -13.96 2.20
CA THR A 71 8.05 -14.28 0.78
C THR A 71 6.57 -14.42 0.45
N THR A 72 5.81 -15.09 1.32
CA THR A 72 4.35 -15.23 1.18
C THR A 72 3.67 -13.86 1.29
N MET A 73 4.05 -13.04 2.28
CA MET A 73 3.49 -11.70 2.48
C MET A 73 3.85 -10.75 1.33
N HIS A 74 5.05 -10.84 0.77
CA HIS A 74 5.44 -10.10 -0.43
C HIS A 74 4.49 -10.40 -1.59
N GLY A 75 4.25 -11.68 -1.87
CA GLY A 75 3.31 -12.10 -2.92
C GLY A 75 1.88 -11.60 -2.66
N LEU A 76 1.38 -11.77 -1.43
CA LEU A 76 0.03 -11.35 -1.06
C LEU A 76 -0.15 -9.84 -1.19
N VAL A 77 0.79 -9.03 -0.68
CA VAL A 77 0.73 -7.56 -0.75
C VAL A 77 0.90 -7.06 -2.19
N MET A 78 1.75 -7.68 -3.01
CA MET A 78 1.91 -7.26 -4.39
C MET A 78 0.66 -7.58 -5.24
N VAL A 79 0.08 -8.77 -5.10
CA VAL A 79 -1.08 -9.18 -5.89
C VAL A 79 -2.36 -8.47 -5.40
N PHE A 80 -2.66 -8.55 -4.11
CA PHE A 80 -3.93 -8.03 -3.57
C PHE A 80 -3.83 -6.58 -3.08
N GLY A 81 -2.64 -6.08 -2.78
CA GLY A 81 -2.47 -4.69 -2.34
C GLY A 81 -2.12 -3.75 -3.49
N ALA A 82 -1.18 -4.13 -4.35
CA ALA A 82 -0.67 -3.25 -5.41
C ALA A 82 -1.40 -3.44 -6.76
N ILE A 83 -1.72 -4.68 -7.16
CA ILE A 83 -2.34 -4.96 -8.47
C ILE A 83 -3.87 -4.87 -8.40
N MET A 84 -4.48 -5.46 -7.37
CA MET A 84 -5.93 -5.40 -7.12
C MET A 84 -6.23 -4.63 -5.82
N PRO A 85 -5.85 -3.34 -5.73
CA PRO A 85 -6.18 -2.47 -4.61
C PRO A 85 -7.69 -2.34 -4.43
#